data_AF-A0A847S9G0-F1
#
_entry.id   AF-A0A847S9G0-F1
#
_cell.length_a   1.000
_cell.length_b   1.000
_cell.length_c   1.000
_cell.angle_alpha   90.00
_cell.angle_beta   90.00
_cell.angle_gamma   90.00
#
_symmetry.space_group_name_H-M   'P 1'
#
loop_
_entity.id
_entity.type
_entity.pdbx_description
1 polymer ?
#
loop_
_entity_poly.entity_id
_entity_poly.type
_entity_poly.pdbx_seq_one_letter_code
_entity_poly.pdbx_strand_id
1 'polypeptide(L)' 'MAKFACPPDVTSVNVGGEQFNADAEGLIEAPDGVAPALEPLGFVRLAEPVAKRGKAAKAAAAE' A
#
# COMPACT_ATOMS: atom_id res chain seq x y z
N MET A 1 5.42 6.24 8.07
CA MET A 1 4.66 5.04 7.70
C MET A 1 4.45 5.10 6.19
N ALA A 2 4.58 3.99 5.47
CA ALA A 2 4.29 3.93 4.03
C ALA A 2 3.05 3.06 3.81
N LYS A 3 2.26 3.39 2.79
CA LYS A 3 1.14 2.55 2.37
C LYS A 3 1.62 1.60 1.29
N PHE A 4 1.17 0.36 1.34
CA PHE A 4 1.46 -0.64 0.31
C PHE A 4 0.14 -1.19 -0.21
N ALA A 5 -0.02 -1.23 -1.53
CA ALA A 5 -1.14 -1.90 -2.16
C ALA A 5 -0.92 -3.41 -2.14
N CYS A 6 -1.91 -4.13 -1.65
CA CYS A 6 -1.92 -5.59 -1.67
C CYS A 6 -2.14 -6.11 -3.09
N PRO A 7 -1.55 -7.27 -3.43
CA PRO A 7 -1.94 -8.00 -4.63
C PRO A 7 -3.38 -8.54 -4.51
N PRO A 8 -4.01 -8.88 -5.66
CA PRO A 8 -5.35 -9.49 -5.65
C PRO A 8 -5.35 -10.76 -4.78
N ASP A 9 -6.42 -10.94 -4.00
CA ASP A 9 -6.63 -12.04 -3.04
C ASP A 9 -5.79 -12.01 -1.75
N VAL A 10 -4.97 -10.96 -1.52
CA VAL A 10 -4.21 -10.81 -0.27
C VAL A 10 -4.79 -9.70 0.59
N THR A 11 -5.24 -10.06 1.79
CA THR A 11 -5.86 -9.14 2.75
C THR A 11 -5.01 -8.92 4.00
N SER A 12 -3.88 -9.62 4.13
CA SER A 12 -2.99 -9.49 5.28
C SER A 12 -1.59 -10.03 4.95
N VAL A 13 -0.58 -9.50 5.62
CA VAL A 13 0.82 -9.94 5.48
C VAL A 13 1.51 -9.89 6.83
N ASN A 14 2.44 -10.81 7.06
CA ASN A 14 3.27 -10.80 8.26
C ASN A 14 4.70 -10.43 7.88
N VAL A 15 5.26 -9.37 8.50
CA VAL A 15 6.64 -8.95 8.28
C VAL A 15 7.33 -8.78 9.62
N GLY A 16 8.45 -9.50 9.81
CA GLY A 16 9.26 -9.37 11.03
C GLY A 16 8.54 -9.78 12.32
N GLY A 17 7.47 -10.58 12.23
CA GLY A 17 6.65 -10.98 13.38
C GLY A 17 5.44 -10.07 13.64
N GLU A 18 5.25 -9.01 12.86
CA GLU A 18 4.11 -8.11 12.94
C GLU A 18 3.15 -8.35 11.75
N GLN A 19 1.86 -8.46 12.03
CA GLN A 19 0.83 -8.68 11.01
C GLN A 19 0.18 -7.35 10.62
N PHE A 20 0.23 -7.04 9.32
CA PHE A 20 -0.42 -5.88 8.71
C PHE A 20 -1.65 -6.36 7.93
N ASN A 21 -2.82 -5.81 8.23
CA ASN A 21 -4.06 -6.13 7.55
C ASN A 21 -4.41 -5.03 6.55
N ALA A 22 -4.90 -5.45 5.38
CA ALA A 22 -5.35 -4.57 4.32
C ALA A 22 -6.66 -3.90 4.73
N ASP A 23 -6.76 -2.60 4.45
CA ASP A 23 -7.98 -1.83 4.64
C ASP A 23 -9.03 -2.16 3.56
N ALA A 24 -10.19 -1.50 3.58
CA ALA A 24 -11.27 -1.73 2.61
C ALA A 24 -10.85 -1.48 1.15
N GLU A 25 -9.81 -0.67 0.95
CA GLU A 25 -9.19 -0.38 -0.35
C GLU A 25 -8.08 -1.38 -0.74
N GLY A 26 -7.80 -2.40 0.08
CA GLY A 26 -6.72 -3.36 -0.16
C GLY A 26 -5.32 -2.77 0.09
N LEU A 27 -5.21 -1.81 1.01
CA LEU A 27 -3.95 -1.13 1.35
C LEU A 27 -3.50 -1.48 2.76
N ILE A 28 -2.22 -1.78 2.97
CA ILE A 28 -1.62 -1.93 4.30
C ILE A 28 -0.77 -0.70 4.64
N GLU A 29 -0.74 -0.33 5.91
CA GLU A 29 0.11 0.74 6.40
C GLU A 29 1.24 0.13 7.24
N ALA A 30 2.47 0.22 6.74
CA ALA A 30 3.62 -0.46 7.31
C ALA A 30 4.89 0.43 7.28
N PRO A 31 5.91 0.18 8.12
CA PRO A 31 7.11 0.99 8.12
C PRO A 31 7.90 0.87 6.81
N ASP A 32 8.60 1.93 6.41
CA ASP A 32 9.45 1.96 5.20
C ASP A 32 10.42 0.77 5.09
N GLY A 33 10.94 0.32 6.24
CA GLY A 33 11.88 -0.79 6.33
C GLY A 33 11.30 -2.16 5.96
N VAL A 34 9.96 -2.29 5.84
CA VAL A 34 9.33 -3.54 5.40
C VAL A 34 9.12 -3.62 3.88
N ALA A 35 9.32 -2.51 3.15
CA ALA A 35 9.25 -2.49 1.69
C ALA A 35 10.03 -3.63 1.01
N PRO A 36 11.32 -3.88 1.32
CA PRO A 36 12.06 -4.97 0.67
C PRO A 36 11.51 -6.37 0.98
N ALA A 37 10.74 -6.54 2.06
CA ALA A 37 10.07 -7.80 2.37
C ALA A 37 8.72 -7.95 1.64
N LEU A 38 8.08 -6.83 1.33
CA LEU A 38 6.76 -6.72 0.71
C LEU A 38 6.81 -6.74 -0.83
N GLU A 39 7.79 -6.06 -1.43
CA GLU A 39 8.02 -6.05 -2.88
C GLU A 39 8.06 -7.45 -3.54
N PRO A 40 8.80 -8.45 -3.01
CA PRO A 40 8.81 -9.80 -3.60
C PRO A 40 7.50 -10.56 -3.40
N LEU A 41 6.64 -10.14 -2.48
CA LEU A 41 5.31 -10.71 -2.27
C LEU A 41 4.26 -10.09 -3.21
N GLY A 42 4.67 -9.14 -4.06
CA GLY A 42 3.78 -8.44 -4.99
C GLY A 42 3.07 -7.23 -4.37
N PHE A 43 3.47 -6.80 -3.18
CA PHE A 43 2.97 -5.56 -2.58
C PHE A 43 3.67 -4.36 -3.20
N VAL A 44 2.89 -3.38 -3.63
CA VAL A 44 3.42 -2.18 -4.29
C VAL A 44 3.40 -1.03 -3.31
N ARG A 45 4.58 -0.47 -3.01
CA ARG A 45 4.67 0.72 -2.16
C ARG A 45 3.98 1.91 -2.85
N LEU A 46 2.91 2.38 -2.25
CA LEU A 46 2.30 3.66 -2.58
C LEU A 46 3.09 4.73 -1.83
N ALA A 47 4.00 5.40 -2.53
CA ALA A 47 4.50 6.67 -2.04
C ALA A 47 3.29 7.58 -1.86
N GLU A 48 3.02 8.02 -0.62
CA GLU A 48 2.09 9.12 -0.41
C GLU A 48 2.51 10.22 -1.39
N PRO A 49 1.59 10.71 -2.24
CA PRO A 49 1.95 11.80 -3.11
C PRO A 49 2.38 12.91 -2.16
N VAL A 50 3.67 13.25 -2.19
CA VAL A 50 4.15 14.51 -1.64
C VAL A 50 3.17 15.50 -2.23
N ALA A 51 2.30 16.07 -1.40
CA ALA A 51 1.27 17.00 -1.82
C ALA A 51 1.95 18.32 -2.24
N LYS A 52 2.75 18.25 -3.29
CA LYS A 52 3.20 19.35 -4.12
C LYS A 52 2.46 19.18 -5.43
N ARG A 53 1.24 19.71 -5.44
CA ARG A 53 0.71 20.48 -6.57
C ARG A 53 0.72 19.71 -7.91
N GLY A 54 -0.31 18.90 -8.16
CA GLY A 54 -0.57 18.42 -9.51
C GLY A 54 -1.36 17.13 -9.63
N LYS A 55 -2.69 17.22 -9.47
CA LYS A 55 -3.68 16.54 -10.32
C LYS A 55 -3.31 15.13 -10.83
N ALA A 56 -3.38 14.12 -9.96
CA ALA A 56 -3.47 12.71 -10.37
C ALA A 56 -4.29 11.87 -9.38
N ALA A 57 -5.34 12.46 -8.78
CA ALA A 57 -6.47 11.70 -8.27
C ALA A 57 -7.54 11.71 -9.38
N LYS A 58 -7.40 10.82 -10.37
CA LYS A 58 -8.49 10.48 -11.29
C LYS A 58 -8.66 8.97 -11.29
N ALA A 59 -9.28 8.48 -10.23
CA ALA A 59 -9.93 7.18 -10.19
C ALA A 59 -11.06 7.19 -9.15
N ALA A 60 -11.96 8.18 -9.23
CA ALA A 60 -13.27 8.15 -8.58
C ALA A 60 -14.12 9.36 -9.06
N ALA A 61 -14.54 9.32 -10.32
CA ALA A 61 -15.69 10.08 -10.85
C ALA A 61 -15.86 9.77 -12.36
N ALA A 62 -16.59 8.70 -12.65
CA ALA A 62 -17.26 8.39 -13.92
C ALA A 62 -18.18 7.21 -13.58
N GLU A 63 -19.50 7.26 -13.66
CA GLU A 63 -20.48 8.21 -14.22
C GLU A 63 -21.76 8.17 -13.36
#